data_AF-A0A5E4EX40-F1
#
_entry.id   AF-A0A5E4EX40-F1
#
_cell.length_a   1.000
_cell.length_b   1.000
_cell.length_c   1.000
_cell.angle_alpha   90.00
_cell.angle_beta   90.00
_cell.angle_gamma   90.00
#
_symmetry.space_group_name_H-M   'P 1'
#
loop_
_entity.id
_entity.type
_entity.pdbx_description
1 polymer ?
#
loop_
_entity_poly.entity_id
_entity_poly.type
_entity_poly.pdbx_seq_one_letter_code
_entity_poly.pdbx_strand_id
1 'polypeptide(L)'
;MPCKIFGTSSSTLRTVGYSMFAAIFNVGWAATQVSHMSMLNCITLNSTSRVVLASCRNAFNMVANLSLYAVAFIVFGVTIASTHADIENQYRWIAYLSIFIGCCFVGIFHLGTKEPRLKVSLQGNNRSRISWTYWFKRVLYYQVALVYVLTRLVVNVSQAYLAFYVIDDLRMAQSAKALVPAIIYISSFLVSIILQEISWTGQCLKACYSAGAIVWIFCGAGILFLPGSMSALMYIISVSIGIANALMMVTGVSMQSVLIDRDLNGCAFVCGSLSFMDKISCGLALFVLQSYQSTRVIQENHSNDVYFSVTRFGLGFVPAFCSLISVIVTYTMKLQPAPFKPLMEPLLV
;
A
#
# COMPACT_ATOMS: atom_id res chain seq x y z
N MET A 1 -23.36 -3.92 -17.60
CA MET A 1 -24.26 -2.80 -17.19
C MET A 1 -24.49 -1.82 -18.35
N PRO A 2 -23.53 -1.01 -18.83
CA PRO A 2 -23.78 0.00 -19.86
C PRO A 2 -24.20 -0.59 -21.22
N CYS A 3 -23.58 -1.67 -21.69
CA CYS A 3 -24.02 -2.35 -22.93
C CYS A 3 -25.45 -2.93 -22.84
N LYS A 4 -25.92 -3.25 -21.62
CA LYS A 4 -27.26 -3.79 -21.38
C LYS A 4 -28.32 -2.68 -21.29
N ILE A 5 -27.91 -1.48 -20.85
CA ILE A 5 -28.75 -0.28 -20.77
C ILE A 5 -28.93 0.34 -22.16
N PHE A 6 -27.87 0.41 -22.97
CA PHE A 6 -27.90 1.05 -24.29
C PHE A 6 -28.20 0.09 -25.45
N GLY A 7 -28.37 -1.21 -25.20
CA GLY A 7 -28.69 -2.22 -26.22
C GLY A 7 -27.59 -2.46 -27.28
N THR A 8 -26.49 -1.73 -27.23
CA THR A 8 -25.36 -1.84 -28.18
C THR A 8 -24.14 -2.52 -27.55
N SER A 9 -23.65 -3.56 -28.20
CA SER A 9 -22.44 -4.33 -27.84
C SER A 9 -21.16 -3.72 -28.45
N SER A 10 -20.94 -2.42 -28.27
CA SER A 10 -19.70 -1.74 -28.71
C SER A 10 -18.56 -1.97 -27.71
N SER A 11 -17.35 -2.26 -28.23
CA SER A 11 -16.12 -2.38 -27.43
C SER A 11 -15.80 -1.09 -26.68
N THR A 12 -16.03 0.07 -27.30
CA THR A 12 -15.87 1.39 -26.69
C THR A 12 -16.78 1.56 -25.48
N LEU A 13 -18.05 1.16 -25.58
CA LEU A 13 -19.00 1.28 -24.48
C LEU A 13 -18.64 0.37 -23.30
N ARG A 14 -18.10 -0.81 -23.58
CA ARG A 14 -17.60 -1.74 -22.55
C ARG A 14 -16.38 -1.15 -21.82
N THR A 15 -15.42 -0.59 -22.57
CA THR A 15 -14.24 0.08 -22.01
C THR A 15 -14.63 1.26 -21.14
N VAL A 16 -15.48 2.17 -21.65
CA VAL A 16 -15.98 3.32 -20.88
C VAL A 16 -16.68 2.86 -19.60
N GLY A 17 -17.49 1.81 -19.68
CA GLY A 17 -18.15 1.22 -18.52
C GLY A 17 -17.16 0.75 -17.45
N TYR A 18 -16.20 -0.09 -17.81
CA TYR A 18 -15.20 -0.59 -16.86
C TYR A 18 -14.34 0.52 -16.29
N SER A 19 -13.91 1.48 -17.11
CA SER A 19 -13.13 2.63 -16.67
C SER A 19 -13.91 3.51 -15.68
N MET A 20 -15.21 3.74 -15.91
CA MET A 20 -16.04 4.53 -15.01
C MET A 20 -16.17 3.88 -13.62
N PHE A 21 -16.51 2.59 -13.55
CA PHE A 21 -16.62 1.89 -12.26
C PHE A 21 -15.28 1.78 -11.55
N ALA A 22 -14.19 1.52 -12.28
CA ALA A 22 -12.84 1.54 -11.73
C ALA A 22 -12.45 2.92 -11.18
N ALA A 23 -12.83 4.00 -11.86
CA ALA A 23 -12.60 5.36 -11.38
C ALA A 23 -13.37 5.65 -10.08
N ILE A 24 -14.66 5.31 -10.01
CA ILE A 24 -15.48 5.47 -8.80
C ILE A 24 -14.86 4.71 -7.62
N PHE A 25 -14.44 3.46 -7.83
CA PHE A 25 -13.77 2.67 -6.81
C PHE A 25 -12.48 3.33 -6.32
N ASN A 26 -11.63 3.81 -7.24
CA ASN A 26 -10.37 4.47 -6.88
C ASN A 26 -10.58 5.81 -6.16
N VAL A 27 -11.62 6.58 -6.52
CA VAL A 27 -12.00 7.80 -5.79
C VAL A 27 -12.43 7.45 -4.37
N GLY A 28 -13.27 6.43 -4.19
CA GLY A 28 -13.67 5.94 -2.87
C GLY A 28 -12.48 5.50 -2.02
N TRP A 29 -11.56 4.72 -2.62
CA TRP A 29 -10.31 4.31 -1.96
C TRP A 29 -9.48 5.51 -1.51
N ALA A 30 -9.29 6.51 -2.38
CA ALA A 30 -8.54 7.71 -2.07
C ALA A 30 -9.20 8.52 -0.93
N ALA A 31 -10.51 8.68 -0.98
CA ALA A 31 -11.28 9.43 0.02
C ALA A 31 -11.11 8.82 1.43
N THR A 32 -11.25 7.50 1.57
CA THR A 32 -11.07 6.81 2.86
C THR A 32 -9.61 6.86 3.30
N GLN A 33 -8.68 6.58 2.39
CA GLN A 33 -7.25 6.51 2.72
C GLN A 33 -6.71 7.85 3.25
N VAL A 34 -6.97 8.94 2.51
CA VAL A 34 -6.47 10.29 2.82
C VAL A 34 -7.12 10.80 4.11
N SER A 35 -8.44 10.66 4.25
CA SER A 35 -9.17 11.10 5.45
C SER A 35 -8.65 10.40 6.71
N HIS A 36 -8.44 9.09 6.63
CA HIS A 36 -7.90 8.34 7.77
C HIS A 36 -6.44 8.74 8.08
N MET A 37 -5.59 8.96 7.06
CA MET A 37 -4.21 9.45 7.30
C MET A 37 -4.16 10.84 7.94
N SER A 38 -5.06 11.75 7.56
CA SER A 38 -5.18 13.04 8.25
C SER A 38 -5.69 12.89 9.68
N MET A 39 -6.71 12.03 9.89
CA MET A 39 -7.31 11.80 11.20
C MET A 39 -6.28 11.28 12.20
N LEU A 40 -5.40 10.37 11.79
CA LEU A 40 -4.32 9.83 12.62
C LEU A 40 -3.46 10.92 13.29
N ASN A 41 -3.17 11.99 12.56
CA ASN A 41 -2.36 13.11 13.07
C ASN A 41 -3.12 13.98 14.08
N CYS A 42 -4.45 13.98 14.01
CA CYS A 42 -5.32 14.73 14.90
C CYS A 42 -5.65 13.99 16.21
N ILE A 43 -5.55 12.65 16.23
CA ILE A 43 -5.89 11.84 17.41
C ILE A 43 -4.85 11.98 18.53
N THR A 44 -3.56 12.12 18.17
CA THR A 44 -2.48 12.21 19.17
C THR A 44 -1.35 13.14 18.72
N LEU A 45 -0.81 13.91 19.67
CA LEU A 45 0.36 14.78 19.48
C LEU A 45 1.67 14.05 19.80
N ASN A 46 1.62 12.87 20.41
CA ASN A 46 2.81 12.10 20.73
C ASN A 46 3.30 11.36 19.48
N SER A 47 4.54 11.66 19.07
CA SER A 47 5.19 11.03 17.91
C SER A 47 5.20 9.50 17.99
N THR A 48 5.49 8.90 19.15
CA THR A 48 5.47 7.45 19.34
C THR A 48 4.09 6.88 19.13
N SER A 49 3.06 7.50 19.72
CA SER A 49 1.68 7.06 19.54
C SER A 49 1.24 7.17 18.07
N ARG A 50 1.68 8.19 17.32
CA ARG A 50 1.38 8.27 15.88
C ARG A 50 1.94 7.09 15.11
N VAL A 51 3.15 6.63 15.43
CA VAL A 51 3.74 5.43 14.82
C VAL A 51 2.96 4.18 15.19
N VAL A 52 2.58 4.03 16.45
CA VAL A 52 1.74 2.90 16.92
C VAL A 52 0.41 2.86 16.17
N LEU A 53 -0.27 4.01 16.02
CA LEU A 53 -1.52 4.07 15.26
C LEU A 53 -1.32 3.76 13.76
N ALA A 54 -0.22 4.24 13.16
CA ALA A 54 0.14 3.89 11.78
C ALA A 54 0.42 2.38 11.62
N SER A 55 1.06 1.77 12.62
CA SER A 55 1.35 0.35 12.66
C SER A 55 0.08 -0.49 12.81
N CYS A 56 -0.81 -0.09 13.71
CA CYS A 56 -2.12 -0.70 13.90
C CYS A 56 -2.94 -0.64 12.61
N ARG A 57 -2.98 0.53 11.95
CA ARG A 57 -3.61 0.69 10.63
C ARG A 57 -3.05 -0.29 9.60
N ASN A 58 -1.72 -0.44 9.53
CA ASN A 58 -1.10 -1.37 8.59
C ASN A 58 -1.46 -2.83 8.92
N ALA A 59 -1.45 -3.21 10.20
CA ALA A 59 -1.83 -4.54 10.67
C ALA A 59 -3.27 -4.88 10.25
N PHE A 60 -4.23 -3.99 10.49
CA PHE A 60 -5.62 -4.21 10.08
C PHE A 60 -5.81 -4.25 8.56
N ASN A 61 -4.98 -3.52 7.78
CA ASN A 61 -4.97 -3.66 6.33
C ASN A 61 -4.50 -5.06 5.89
N MET A 62 -3.51 -5.66 6.58
CA MET A 62 -3.09 -7.04 6.31
C MET A 62 -4.18 -8.05 6.68
N VAL A 63 -4.87 -7.85 7.81
CA VAL A 63 -6.01 -8.67 8.22
C VAL A 63 -7.14 -8.60 7.18
N ALA A 64 -7.44 -7.42 6.66
CA ALA A 64 -8.46 -7.23 5.62
C ALA A 64 -8.08 -7.93 4.30
N ASN A 65 -6.79 -7.90 3.91
CA ASN A 65 -6.33 -8.66 2.76
C ASN A 65 -6.47 -10.17 3.01
N LEU A 66 -6.00 -10.68 4.15
CA LEU A 66 -6.10 -12.10 4.49
C LEU A 66 -7.56 -12.60 4.57
N SER A 67 -8.48 -11.77 5.11
CA SER A 67 -9.89 -12.13 5.16
C SER A 67 -10.51 -12.25 3.77
N LEU A 68 -10.08 -11.46 2.79
CA LEU A 68 -10.48 -11.62 1.39
C LEU A 68 -10.04 -12.97 0.81
N TYR A 69 -8.81 -13.41 1.10
CA TYR A 69 -8.34 -14.74 0.70
C TYR A 69 -9.15 -15.86 1.40
N ALA A 70 -9.48 -15.69 2.67
CA ALA A 70 -10.31 -16.64 3.40
C ALA A 70 -11.74 -16.74 2.82
N VAL A 71 -12.36 -15.60 2.51
CA VAL A 71 -13.67 -15.55 1.84
C VAL A 71 -13.61 -16.22 0.47
N ALA A 72 -12.59 -15.92 -0.33
CA ALA A 72 -12.40 -16.55 -1.64
C ALA A 72 -12.22 -18.07 -1.52
N PHE A 73 -11.42 -18.53 -0.55
CA PHE A 73 -11.21 -19.96 -0.29
C PHE A 73 -12.51 -20.67 0.08
N ILE A 74 -13.33 -20.08 0.94
CA ILE A 74 -14.64 -20.64 1.32
C ILE A 74 -15.56 -20.72 0.10
N VAL A 75 -15.68 -19.64 -0.68
CA VAL A 75 -16.58 -19.62 -1.85
C VAL A 75 -16.15 -20.63 -2.91
N PHE A 76 -14.85 -20.73 -3.20
CA PHE A 76 -14.32 -21.72 -4.15
C PHE A 76 -14.44 -23.16 -3.64
N GLY A 77 -14.40 -23.38 -2.33
CA GLY A 77 -14.63 -24.71 -1.74
C GLY A 77 -16.10 -25.15 -1.75
N VAL A 78 -17.03 -24.22 -1.59
CA VAL A 78 -18.48 -24.51 -1.53
C VAL A 78 -19.12 -24.59 -2.92
N THR A 79 -18.68 -23.74 -3.85
CA THR A 79 -19.25 -23.66 -5.21
C THR A 79 -18.29 -24.27 -6.20
N ILE A 80 -18.56 -25.47 -6.70
CA ILE A 80 -17.78 -26.07 -7.79
C ILE A 80 -18.24 -25.42 -9.10
N ALA A 81 -17.36 -24.65 -9.74
CA ALA A 81 -17.67 -24.02 -11.03
C ALA A 81 -17.26 -24.93 -12.19
N SER A 82 -18.21 -25.22 -13.08
CA SER A 82 -17.97 -25.98 -14.31
C SER A 82 -18.27 -25.16 -15.57
N THR A 83 -19.11 -24.12 -15.45
CA THR A 83 -19.48 -23.21 -16.54
C THR A 83 -18.98 -21.78 -16.28
N HIS A 84 -18.90 -20.96 -17.33
CA HIS A 84 -18.57 -19.53 -17.21
C HIS A 84 -19.53 -18.76 -16.28
N ALA A 85 -20.80 -19.14 -16.26
CA ALA A 85 -21.81 -18.53 -15.39
C ALA A 85 -21.54 -18.83 -13.91
N ASP A 86 -21.05 -20.04 -13.60
CA ASP A 86 -20.69 -20.43 -12.23
C ASP A 86 -19.49 -19.64 -11.73
N ILE A 87 -18.49 -19.40 -12.60
CA ILE A 87 -17.33 -18.57 -12.27
C ILE A 87 -17.78 -17.14 -11.97
N GLU A 88 -18.63 -16.55 -12.82
CA GLU A 88 -19.19 -15.23 -12.54
C GLU A 88 -19.92 -15.21 -11.19
N ASN A 89 -20.70 -16.24 -10.89
CA ASN A 89 -21.42 -16.36 -9.63
C ASN A 89 -20.48 -16.46 -8.41
N GLN A 90 -19.39 -17.22 -8.50
CA GLN A 90 -18.36 -17.28 -7.46
C GLN A 90 -17.78 -15.88 -7.15
N TYR A 91 -17.35 -15.15 -8.18
CA TYR A 91 -16.79 -13.80 -7.98
C TYR A 91 -17.84 -12.81 -7.45
N ARG A 92 -19.11 -12.95 -7.84
CA ARG A 92 -20.21 -12.14 -7.27
C ARG A 92 -20.41 -12.41 -5.79
N TRP A 93 -20.38 -13.68 -5.35
CA TRP A 93 -20.48 -14.03 -3.93
C TRP A 93 -19.29 -13.50 -3.12
N ILE A 94 -18.07 -13.61 -3.65
CA ILE A 94 -16.89 -13.00 -3.02
C ILE A 94 -17.11 -11.49 -2.84
N ALA A 95 -17.53 -10.79 -3.90
CA ALA A 95 -17.78 -9.36 -3.85
C ALA A 95 -18.88 -8.98 -2.84
N TYR A 96 -20.02 -9.69 -2.83
CA TYR A 96 -21.12 -9.41 -1.90
C TYR A 96 -20.72 -9.61 -0.44
N LEU A 97 -20.02 -10.70 -0.13
CA LEU A 97 -19.54 -10.95 1.23
C LEU A 97 -18.51 -9.90 1.67
N SER A 98 -17.57 -9.52 0.80
CA SER A 98 -16.60 -8.47 1.11
C SER A 98 -17.24 -7.10 1.30
N ILE A 99 -18.23 -6.73 0.48
CA ILE A 99 -18.99 -5.49 0.64
C ILE A 99 -19.76 -5.53 1.96
N PHE A 100 -20.43 -6.63 2.29
CA PHE A 100 -21.17 -6.77 3.54
C PHE A 100 -20.26 -6.56 4.76
N ILE A 101 -19.12 -7.26 4.83
CA ILE A 101 -18.14 -7.11 5.91
C ILE A 101 -17.64 -5.66 5.97
N GLY A 102 -17.29 -5.06 4.83
CA GLY A 102 -16.87 -3.66 4.75
C GLY A 102 -17.92 -2.69 5.29
N CYS A 103 -19.19 -2.86 4.90
CA CYS A 103 -20.31 -2.06 5.40
C CYS A 103 -20.49 -2.20 6.91
N CYS A 104 -20.31 -3.39 7.48
CA CYS A 104 -20.34 -3.57 8.93
C CYS A 104 -19.25 -2.73 9.63
N PHE A 105 -18.01 -2.76 9.14
CA PHE A 105 -16.93 -1.96 9.71
C PHE A 105 -17.14 -0.45 9.52
N VAL A 106 -17.71 -0.03 8.39
CA VAL A 106 -18.09 1.37 8.17
C VAL A 106 -19.17 1.81 9.16
N GLY A 107 -20.18 0.96 9.40
CA GLY A 107 -21.21 1.21 10.42
C GLY A 107 -20.63 1.30 11.83
N ILE A 108 -19.73 0.38 12.20
CA ILE A 108 -19.02 0.41 13.48
C ILE A 108 -18.19 1.69 13.62
N PHE A 109 -17.50 2.11 12.55
CA PHE A 109 -16.74 3.36 12.54
C PHE A 109 -17.68 4.55 12.81
N HIS A 110 -18.71 4.76 11.98
CA HIS A 110 -19.59 5.92 12.12
C HIS A 110 -20.40 5.97 13.42
N LEU A 111 -20.80 4.81 13.97
CA LEU A 111 -21.56 4.74 15.23
C LEU A 111 -20.64 4.74 16.46
N GLY A 112 -19.45 4.14 16.36
CA GLY A 112 -18.54 3.90 17.47
C GLY A 112 -17.52 5.02 17.68
N THR A 113 -17.09 5.72 16.63
CA THR A 113 -16.12 6.80 16.78
C THR A 113 -16.81 8.08 17.22
N LYS A 114 -16.66 8.43 18.50
CA LYS A 114 -17.00 9.78 18.98
C LYS A 114 -15.98 10.77 18.41
N GLU A 115 -16.47 11.74 17.65
CA GLU A 115 -15.60 12.78 17.12
C GLU A 115 -14.97 13.58 18.27
N PRO A 116 -13.63 13.68 18.32
CA PRO A 116 -12.99 14.54 19.31
C PRO A 116 -13.38 15.98 19.00
N ARG A 117 -14.15 16.61 19.91
CA ARG A 117 -14.45 18.05 19.81
C ARG A 117 -13.12 18.79 19.95
N LEU A 118 -12.65 19.35 18.84
CA LEU A 118 -11.40 20.08 18.77
C LEU A 118 -11.46 21.27 19.77
N LYS A 119 -10.82 21.16 20.94
CA LYS A 119 -10.68 22.26 21.94
C LYS A 119 -9.88 23.47 21.43
N VAL A 120 -9.53 23.53 20.14
CA VAL A 120 -8.86 24.68 19.51
C VAL A 120 -9.81 25.89 19.39
N SER A 121 -11.11 25.75 19.68
CA SER A 121 -12.06 26.88 19.67
C SER A 121 -12.01 27.80 20.91
N LEU A 122 -11.18 27.53 21.93
CA LEU A 122 -11.10 28.38 23.13
C LEU A 122 -9.88 29.31 23.20
N GLN A 123 -8.98 29.27 22.22
CA GLN A 123 -7.92 30.27 22.10
C GLN A 123 -8.14 31.04 20.81
N GLY A 124 -9.02 32.05 20.91
CA GLY A 124 -9.31 33.00 19.85
C GLY A 124 -8.04 33.64 19.32
N ASN A 125 -7.64 33.21 18.14
CA ASN A 125 -7.07 34.10 17.15
C ASN A 125 -7.27 33.43 15.79
N ASN A 126 -7.60 34.23 14.76
CA ASN A 126 -7.71 33.80 13.38
C ASN A 126 -6.47 32.99 12.97
N ARG A 127 -6.51 31.65 13.11
CA ARG A 127 -5.46 30.78 12.59
C ARG A 127 -5.62 30.79 11.07
N SER A 128 -4.85 31.67 10.44
CA SER A 128 -4.65 31.68 9.00
C SER A 128 -4.46 30.24 8.52
N ARG A 129 -5.33 29.79 7.60
CA ARG A 129 -5.12 28.54 6.88
C ARG A 129 -3.71 28.61 6.30
N ILE A 130 -2.85 27.64 6.64
CA ILE A 130 -1.51 27.58 6.07
C ILE A 130 -1.70 27.52 4.55
N SER A 131 -1.15 28.50 3.84
CA SER A 131 -1.21 28.52 2.38
C SER A 131 -0.49 27.28 1.85
N TRP A 132 -1.06 26.62 0.84
CA TRP A 132 -0.53 25.41 0.23
C TRP A 132 0.90 25.63 -0.30
N THR A 133 1.20 26.86 -0.70
CA THR A 133 2.53 27.35 -1.14
C THR A 133 3.62 27.20 -0.08
N TYR A 134 3.27 27.13 1.20
CA TYR A 134 4.23 26.94 2.29
C TYR A 134 4.96 25.59 2.19
N TRP A 135 4.22 24.52 1.90
CA TRP A 135 4.77 23.16 1.85
C TRP A 135 5.77 23.01 0.71
N PHE A 136 5.49 23.63 -0.43
CA PHE A 136 6.39 23.64 -1.59
C PHE A 136 7.73 24.34 -1.35
N LYS A 137 7.87 25.15 -0.28
CA LYS A 137 9.14 25.78 0.09
C LYS A 137 10.00 24.90 1.01
N ARG A 138 9.44 23.84 1.61
CA ARG A 138 10.16 22.99 2.57
C ARG A 138 10.85 21.82 1.86
N VAL A 139 12.17 21.72 1.99
CA VAL A 139 12.96 20.59 1.45
C VAL A 139 12.51 19.25 2.03
N LEU A 140 12.20 19.21 3.34
CA LEU A 140 11.74 18.00 4.02
C LEU A 140 10.43 17.44 3.43
N TYR A 141 9.55 18.30 2.90
CA TYR A 141 8.33 17.86 2.23
C TYR A 141 8.63 16.99 1.02
N TYR A 142 9.58 17.40 0.16
CA TYR A 142 9.98 16.63 -1.01
C TYR A 142 10.70 15.33 -0.65
N GLN A 143 11.57 15.35 0.37
CA GLN A 143 12.24 14.14 0.83
C GLN A 143 11.22 13.09 1.30
N VAL A 144 10.26 13.51 2.15
CA VAL A 144 9.24 12.61 2.70
C VAL A 144 8.26 12.16 1.62
N ALA A 145 7.88 13.05 0.71
CA ALA A 145 7.05 12.70 -0.44
C ALA A 145 7.73 11.64 -1.33
N LEU A 146 9.03 11.80 -1.61
CA LEU A 146 9.78 10.85 -2.41
C LEU A 146 9.87 9.48 -1.72
N VAL A 147 10.22 9.45 -0.44
CA VAL A 147 10.25 8.21 0.37
C VAL A 147 8.88 7.53 0.41
N TYR A 148 7.80 8.30 0.61
CA TYR A 148 6.44 7.78 0.60
C TYR A 148 6.10 7.15 -0.76
N VAL A 149 6.29 7.90 -1.86
CA VAL A 149 5.97 7.44 -3.21
C VAL A 149 6.77 6.19 -3.58
N LEU A 150 8.08 6.16 -3.30
CA LEU A 150 8.93 4.99 -3.56
C LEU A 150 8.47 3.78 -2.77
N THR A 151 8.12 3.94 -1.49
CA THR A 151 7.57 2.86 -0.67
C THR A 151 6.27 2.31 -1.25
N ARG A 152 5.37 3.18 -1.71
CA ARG A 152 4.11 2.77 -2.31
C ARG A 152 4.31 2.07 -3.66
N LEU A 153 5.25 2.58 -4.47
CA LEU A 153 5.62 1.99 -5.74
C LEU A 153 6.17 0.57 -5.56
N VAL A 154 7.09 0.43 -4.61
CA VAL A 154 7.66 -0.85 -4.17
C VAL A 154 6.58 -1.88 -3.84
N VAL A 155 5.62 -1.55 -2.99
CA VAL A 155 4.56 -2.49 -2.57
C VAL A 155 3.58 -2.77 -3.70
N ASN A 156 3.13 -1.73 -4.42
CA ASN A 156 2.08 -1.89 -5.43
C ASN A 156 2.58 -2.62 -6.67
N VAL A 157 3.79 -2.30 -7.16
CA VAL A 157 4.36 -2.96 -8.35
C VAL A 157 4.71 -4.41 -8.01
N SER A 158 5.31 -4.68 -6.84
CA SER A 158 5.61 -6.05 -6.45
C SER A 158 4.33 -6.90 -6.34
N GLN A 159 3.29 -6.40 -5.68
CA GLN A 159 2.02 -7.13 -5.56
C GLN A 159 1.33 -7.38 -6.92
N ALA A 160 1.41 -6.43 -7.87
CA ALA A 160 0.81 -6.58 -9.19
C ALA A 160 1.45 -7.71 -10.01
N TYR A 161 2.77 -7.90 -9.89
CA TYR A 161 3.52 -8.90 -10.67
C TYR A 161 3.77 -10.22 -9.94
N LEU A 162 3.52 -10.28 -8.63
CA LEU A 162 3.84 -11.43 -7.78
C LEU A 162 3.19 -12.73 -8.29
N ALA A 163 1.89 -12.70 -8.59
CA ALA A 163 1.17 -13.90 -9.03
C ALA A 163 1.65 -14.41 -10.39
N PHE A 164 2.00 -13.51 -11.32
CA PHE A 164 2.54 -13.86 -12.63
C PHE A 164 3.93 -14.47 -12.50
N TYR A 165 4.81 -13.85 -11.72
CA TYR A 165 6.16 -14.38 -11.49
C TYR A 165 6.17 -15.80 -10.89
N VAL A 166 5.34 -16.04 -9.87
CA VAL A 166 5.29 -17.34 -9.19
C VAL A 166 4.87 -18.48 -10.14
N ILE A 167 4.12 -18.16 -11.19
CA ILE A 167 3.43 -19.15 -12.01
C ILE A 167 4.08 -19.28 -13.37
N ASP A 168 4.37 -18.16 -14.01
CA ASP A 168 4.92 -18.14 -15.36
C ASP A 168 6.45 -18.37 -15.31
N ASP A 169 7.17 -17.74 -14.38
CA ASP A 169 8.63 -17.88 -14.26
C ASP A 169 9.07 -19.04 -13.38
N LEU A 170 8.49 -19.17 -12.18
CA LEU A 170 8.89 -20.21 -11.23
C LEU A 170 8.18 -21.54 -11.47
N ARG A 171 7.13 -21.56 -12.31
CA ARG A 171 6.32 -22.75 -12.64
C ARG A 171 5.81 -23.50 -11.41
N MET A 172 5.44 -22.76 -10.36
CA MET A 172 4.88 -23.34 -9.14
C MET A 172 3.43 -23.80 -9.36
N ALA A 173 2.92 -24.62 -8.44
CA ALA A 173 1.52 -25.02 -8.43
C ALA A 173 0.58 -23.79 -8.34
N GLN A 174 -0.62 -23.89 -8.90
CA GLN A 174 -1.59 -22.78 -8.91
C GLN A 174 -1.96 -22.28 -7.51
N SER A 175 -1.89 -23.15 -6.49
CA SER A 175 -2.08 -22.79 -5.08
C SER A 175 -1.09 -21.71 -4.58
N ALA A 176 0.09 -21.60 -5.19
CA ALA A 176 1.10 -20.62 -4.83
C ALA A 176 0.65 -19.17 -5.10
N LYS A 177 -0.28 -18.93 -6.05
CA LYS A 177 -0.88 -17.60 -6.29
C LYS A 177 -1.58 -17.03 -5.05
N ALA A 178 -2.08 -17.89 -4.17
CA ALA A 178 -2.72 -17.49 -2.92
C ALA A 178 -1.76 -17.60 -1.73
N LEU A 179 -0.96 -18.67 -1.68
CA LEU A 179 -0.12 -18.98 -0.53
C LEU A 179 1.03 -17.98 -0.36
N VAL A 180 1.67 -17.54 -1.46
CA VAL A 180 2.77 -16.57 -1.39
C VAL A 180 2.30 -15.20 -0.87
N PRO A 181 1.25 -14.56 -1.42
CA PRO A 181 0.70 -13.34 -0.82
C PRO A 181 0.25 -13.52 0.63
N ALA A 182 -0.35 -14.66 0.99
CA ALA A 182 -0.77 -14.93 2.35
C ALA A 182 0.41 -14.91 3.35
N ILE A 183 1.55 -15.53 3.00
CA ILE A 183 2.76 -15.47 3.82
C ILE A 183 3.27 -14.03 3.98
N ILE A 184 3.27 -13.24 2.89
CA ILE A 184 3.66 -11.82 2.94
C ILE A 184 2.77 -11.06 3.92
N TYR A 185 1.45 -11.26 3.85
CA TYR A 185 0.52 -10.56 4.73
C TYR A 185 0.62 -11.01 6.19
N ILE A 186 0.79 -12.31 6.46
CA ILE A 186 0.97 -12.83 7.83
C ILE A 186 2.25 -12.29 8.45
N SER A 187 3.39 -12.39 7.74
CA SER A 187 4.66 -11.86 8.24
C SER A 187 4.62 -10.34 8.43
N SER A 188 4.02 -9.60 7.49
CA SER A 188 3.81 -8.15 7.61
C SER A 188 2.92 -7.78 8.81
N PHE A 189 1.87 -8.56 9.08
CA PHE A 189 1.00 -8.39 10.25
C PHE A 189 1.77 -8.58 11.56
N LEU A 190 2.53 -9.67 11.69
CA LEU A 190 3.33 -9.96 12.88
C LEU A 190 4.36 -8.85 13.15
N VAL A 191 5.09 -8.41 12.12
CA VAL A 191 6.03 -7.29 12.25
C VAL A 191 5.29 -6.01 12.66
N SER A 192 4.12 -5.73 12.09
CA SER A 192 3.33 -4.55 12.45
C SER A 192 2.82 -4.58 13.90
N ILE A 193 2.65 -5.75 14.52
CA ILE A 193 2.37 -5.85 15.96
C ILE A 193 3.63 -5.55 16.78
N ILE A 194 4.76 -6.15 16.42
CA ILE A 194 6.04 -5.93 17.12
C ILE A 194 6.42 -4.45 17.12
N LEU A 195 6.20 -3.74 16.01
CA LEU A 195 6.49 -2.31 15.88
C LEU A 195 5.64 -1.41 16.82
N GLN A 196 4.54 -1.92 17.39
CA GLN A 196 3.70 -1.16 18.33
C GLN A 196 4.34 -1.04 19.71
N GLU A 197 5.16 -1.99 20.12
CA GLU A 197 5.79 -2.03 21.45
C GLU A 197 7.09 -1.21 21.52
N ILE A 198 7.58 -0.73 20.37
CA ILE A 198 8.85 -0.01 20.28
C ILE A 198 8.67 1.47 20.65
N SER A 199 9.60 2.01 21.43
CA SER A 199 9.70 3.44 21.65
C SER A 199 10.32 4.14 20.44
N TRP A 200 9.59 5.10 19.87
CA TRP A 200 9.97 5.71 18.60
C TRP A 200 10.69 7.04 18.78
N THR A 201 11.83 7.16 18.11
CA THR A 201 12.56 8.41 17.92
C THR A 201 12.77 8.65 16.42
N GLY A 202 13.04 9.89 16.02
CA GLY A 202 13.31 10.22 14.62
C GLY A 202 14.46 9.40 14.01
N GLN A 203 15.47 9.05 14.82
CA GLN A 203 16.59 8.21 14.38
C GLN A 203 16.20 6.73 14.28
N CYS A 204 15.45 6.20 15.25
CA CYS A 204 14.88 4.85 15.18
C CYS A 204 13.99 4.68 13.94
N LEU A 205 13.20 5.70 13.61
CA LEU A 205 12.34 5.70 12.43
C LEU A 205 13.14 5.57 11.12
N LYS A 206 14.22 6.35 10.98
CA LYS A 206 15.13 6.24 9.83
C LYS A 206 15.83 4.88 9.77
N ALA A 207 16.28 4.38 10.92
CA ALA A 207 16.97 3.09 11.01
C ALA A 207 16.04 1.93 10.61
N CYS A 208 14.82 1.87 11.15
CA CYS A 208 13.83 0.85 10.79
C CYS A 208 13.42 0.93 9.31
N TYR A 209 13.19 2.15 8.78
CA TYR A 209 12.88 2.33 7.36
C TYR A 209 14.03 1.79 6.48
N SER A 210 15.27 2.19 6.81
CA SER A 210 16.46 1.79 6.04
C SER A 210 16.69 0.28 6.13
N ALA A 211 16.49 -0.33 7.29
CA ALA A 211 16.57 -1.77 7.47
C ALA A 211 15.57 -2.50 6.57
N GLY A 212 14.30 -2.07 6.54
CA GLY A 212 13.28 -2.62 5.65
C GLY A 212 13.67 -2.51 4.17
N ALA A 213 14.13 -1.33 3.75
CA ALA A 213 14.54 -1.10 2.36
C ALA A 213 15.79 -1.92 1.96
N ILE A 214 16.75 -2.11 2.87
CA ILE A 214 17.92 -2.98 2.63
C ILE A 214 17.49 -4.44 2.47
N VAL A 215 16.64 -4.95 3.36
CA VAL A 215 16.06 -6.30 3.21
C VAL A 215 15.39 -6.43 1.84
N TRP A 216 14.75 -5.36 1.38
CA TRP A 216 14.07 -5.33 0.09
C TRP A 216 14.97 -5.36 -1.13
N ILE A 217 16.14 -4.72 -1.06
CA ILE A 217 17.19 -4.84 -2.08
C ILE A 217 17.65 -6.30 -2.20
N PHE A 218 17.90 -6.97 -1.07
CA PHE A 218 18.31 -8.39 -1.08
C PHE A 218 17.22 -9.30 -1.64
N CYS A 219 15.96 -9.08 -1.29
CA CYS A 219 14.85 -9.85 -1.83
C CYS A 219 14.68 -9.63 -3.33
N GLY A 220 14.80 -8.38 -3.82
CA GLY A 220 14.71 -8.08 -5.24
C GLY A 220 15.85 -8.73 -6.04
N ALA A 221 17.08 -8.73 -5.50
CA ALA A 221 18.19 -9.48 -6.08
C ALA A 221 17.90 -10.99 -6.10
N GLY A 222 17.39 -11.54 -4.99
CA GLY A 222 16.95 -12.93 -4.91
C GLY A 222 15.93 -13.28 -5.99
N ILE A 223 14.90 -12.46 -6.19
CA ILE A 223 13.85 -12.65 -7.20
C ILE A 223 14.43 -12.61 -8.62
N LEU A 224 15.39 -11.73 -8.89
CA LEU A 224 16.03 -11.65 -10.21
C LEU A 224 16.77 -12.94 -10.55
N PHE A 225 17.54 -13.49 -9.62
CA PHE A 225 18.43 -14.63 -9.86
C PHE A 225 17.83 -16.00 -9.52
N LEU A 226 16.63 -16.07 -8.92
CA LEU A 226 16.06 -17.33 -8.47
C LEU A 226 15.64 -18.22 -9.65
N PRO A 227 16.25 -19.41 -9.85
CA PRO A 227 15.83 -20.34 -10.89
C PRO A 227 14.57 -21.10 -10.49
N GLY A 228 13.79 -21.56 -11.49
CA GLY A 228 12.57 -22.34 -11.24
C GLY A 228 12.80 -23.66 -10.49
N SER A 229 14.00 -24.26 -10.61
CA SER A 229 14.38 -25.48 -9.87
C SER A 229 14.43 -25.29 -8.35
N MET A 230 14.66 -24.06 -7.87
CA MET A 230 14.72 -23.70 -6.45
C MET A 230 13.50 -22.88 -6.03
N SER A 231 12.35 -23.07 -6.68
CA SER A 231 11.12 -22.29 -6.43
C SER A 231 10.63 -22.35 -4.98
N ALA A 232 10.99 -23.38 -4.20
CA ALA A 232 10.71 -23.45 -2.77
C ALA A 232 11.31 -22.28 -1.96
N LEU A 233 12.44 -21.70 -2.40
CA LEU A 233 13.04 -20.52 -1.75
C LEU A 233 12.13 -19.29 -1.83
N MET A 234 11.17 -19.26 -2.76
CA MET A 234 10.20 -18.17 -2.86
C MET A 234 9.36 -18.02 -1.59
N TYR A 235 9.11 -19.10 -0.85
CA TYR A 235 8.41 -19.02 0.43
C TYR A 235 9.24 -18.31 1.49
N ILE A 236 10.55 -18.55 1.55
CA ILE A 236 11.45 -17.84 2.46
C ILE A 236 11.54 -16.37 2.06
N ILE A 237 11.73 -16.09 0.76
CA ILE A 237 11.75 -14.73 0.24
C ILE A 237 10.45 -14.02 0.62
N SER A 238 9.28 -14.67 0.46
CA SER A 238 7.96 -14.11 0.80
C SER A 238 7.83 -13.64 2.26
N VAL A 239 8.46 -14.34 3.21
CA VAL A 239 8.54 -13.88 4.62
C VAL A 239 9.35 -12.59 4.71
N SER A 240 10.51 -12.55 4.06
CA SER A 240 11.35 -11.35 4.02
C SER A 240 10.67 -10.17 3.30
N ILE A 241 9.88 -10.42 2.25
CA ILE A 241 9.02 -9.42 1.60
C ILE A 241 8.07 -8.79 2.62
N GLY A 242 7.36 -9.62 3.40
CA GLY A 242 6.40 -9.12 4.37
C GLY A 242 7.06 -8.30 5.48
N ILE A 243 8.21 -8.72 5.98
CA ILE A 243 9.01 -7.96 6.95
C ILE A 243 9.43 -6.60 6.37
N ALA A 244 10.00 -6.58 5.16
CA ALA A 244 10.43 -5.36 4.49
C ALA A 244 9.26 -4.39 4.26
N ASN A 245 8.14 -4.90 3.74
CA ASN A 245 6.94 -4.12 3.47
C ASN A 245 6.37 -3.49 4.75
N ALA A 246 6.26 -4.25 5.84
CA ALA A 246 5.79 -3.72 7.12
C ALA A 246 6.70 -2.60 7.64
N LEU A 247 8.01 -2.84 7.67
CA LEU A 247 9.00 -1.85 8.12
C LEU A 247 8.89 -0.57 7.30
N MET A 248 8.95 -0.66 5.97
CA MET A 248 8.91 0.52 5.10
C MET A 248 7.55 1.24 5.15
N MET A 249 6.43 0.52 5.10
CA MET A 249 5.10 1.15 5.09
C MET A 249 4.77 1.86 6.41
N VAL A 250 5.00 1.19 7.55
CA VAL A 250 4.70 1.79 8.86
C VAL A 250 5.57 3.01 9.12
N THR A 251 6.88 2.88 8.87
CA THR A 251 7.80 3.98 9.13
C THR A 251 7.69 5.11 8.10
N GLY A 252 7.41 4.81 6.83
CA GLY A 252 7.19 5.81 5.78
C GLY A 252 5.94 6.65 6.02
N VAL A 253 4.83 6.02 6.41
CA VAL A 253 3.60 6.74 6.84
C VAL A 253 3.86 7.56 8.10
N SER A 254 4.67 7.04 9.01
CA SER A 254 5.03 7.76 10.23
C SER A 254 5.92 8.98 9.96
N MET A 255 6.82 8.93 8.97
CA MET A 255 7.60 10.09 8.53
C MET A 255 6.71 11.20 7.98
N GLN A 256 5.65 10.85 7.26
CA GLN A 256 4.61 11.80 6.84
C GLN A 256 3.94 12.46 8.05
N SER A 257 3.62 11.70 9.08
CA SER A 257 3.07 12.23 10.33
C SER A 257 4.05 13.12 11.11
N VAL A 258 5.36 12.85 11.03
CA VAL A 258 6.41 13.71 11.59
C VAL A 258 6.59 15.00 10.77
N LEU A 259 6.41 14.95 9.44
CA LEU A 259 6.44 16.15 8.59
C LEU A 259 5.29 17.11 8.94
N ILE A 260 4.11 16.58 9.22
CA ILE A 260 2.92 17.36 9.59
C ILE A 260 3.06 17.93 11.02
N ASP A 261 3.69 17.18 11.93
CA ASP A 261 3.93 17.55 13.33
C ASP A 261 2.74 18.25 14.00
N ARG A 262 2.86 19.53 14.36
CA ARG A 262 1.81 20.35 15.01
C ARG A 262 0.96 21.16 14.04
N ASP A 263 1.33 21.23 12.76
CA ASP A 263 0.66 22.03 11.72
C ASP A 263 -0.56 21.30 11.13
N LEU A 264 -1.49 20.91 12.00
CA LEU A 264 -2.66 20.08 11.66
C LEU A 264 -3.56 20.71 10.58
N ASN A 265 -3.58 22.03 10.46
CA ASN A 265 -4.37 22.74 9.43
C ASN A 265 -3.95 22.40 7.99
N GLY A 266 -2.71 21.92 7.77
CA GLY A 266 -2.20 21.50 6.46
C GLY A 266 -2.18 19.99 6.25
N CYS A 267 -2.59 19.18 7.24
CA CYS A 267 -2.40 17.72 7.20
C CYS A 267 -3.13 17.06 6.02
N ALA A 268 -4.37 17.46 5.74
CA ALA A 268 -5.17 16.92 4.65
C ALA A 268 -4.53 17.20 3.28
N PHE A 269 -3.93 18.38 3.09
CA PHE A 269 -3.20 18.67 1.87
C PHE A 269 -1.96 17.78 1.72
N VAL A 270 -1.13 17.67 2.75
CA VAL A 270 0.07 16.81 2.71
C VAL A 270 -0.32 15.37 2.43
N CYS A 271 -1.31 14.82 3.16
CA CYS A 271 -1.80 13.47 2.91
C CYS A 271 -2.36 13.28 1.49
N GLY A 272 -3.14 14.24 1.01
CA GLY A 272 -3.77 14.19 -0.31
C GLY A 272 -2.76 14.28 -1.46
N SER A 273 -1.81 15.22 -1.38
CA SER A 273 -0.77 15.43 -2.39
C SER A 273 0.18 14.24 -2.50
N LEU A 274 0.65 13.70 -1.37
CA LEU A 274 1.48 12.48 -1.36
C LEU A 274 0.71 11.27 -1.91
N SER A 275 -0.57 11.12 -1.55
CA SER A 275 -1.44 10.05 -2.06
C SER A 275 -1.96 10.27 -3.49
N PHE A 276 -1.63 11.40 -4.09
CA PHE A 276 -1.88 11.68 -5.50
C PHE A 276 -0.65 11.33 -6.32
N MET A 277 0.54 11.76 -5.83
CA MET A 277 1.82 11.41 -6.43
C MET A 277 2.05 9.89 -6.44
N ASP A 278 1.68 9.16 -5.39
CA ASP A 278 1.83 7.71 -5.36
C ASP A 278 0.99 7.01 -6.43
N LYS A 279 -0.27 7.39 -6.61
CA LYS A 279 -1.18 6.82 -7.61
C LYS A 279 -0.72 7.10 -9.04
N ILE A 280 -0.30 8.32 -9.33
CA ILE A 280 0.26 8.67 -10.65
C ILE A 280 1.52 7.86 -10.92
N SER A 281 2.45 7.81 -9.97
CA SER A 281 3.71 7.09 -10.10
C SER A 281 3.49 5.59 -10.32
N CYS A 282 2.63 4.96 -9.50
CA CYS A 282 2.29 3.54 -9.65
C CYS A 282 1.58 3.26 -10.98
N GLY A 283 0.62 4.10 -11.38
CA GLY A 283 -0.09 3.96 -12.64
C GLY A 283 0.85 4.04 -13.85
N LEU A 284 1.76 5.02 -13.86
CA LEU A 284 2.74 5.18 -14.93
C LEU A 284 3.72 3.99 -14.98
N ALA A 285 4.24 3.55 -13.83
CA ALA A 285 5.16 2.43 -13.78
C ALA A 285 4.51 1.13 -14.28
N LEU A 286 3.28 0.83 -13.85
CA LEU A 286 2.54 -0.34 -14.33
C LEU A 286 2.21 -0.25 -15.81
N PHE A 287 1.82 0.92 -16.31
CA PHE A 287 1.57 1.15 -17.74
C PHE A 287 2.82 0.87 -18.58
N VAL A 288 3.97 1.41 -18.16
CA VAL A 288 5.26 1.20 -18.84
C VAL A 288 5.63 -0.29 -18.82
N LEU A 289 5.57 -0.95 -17.66
CA LEU A 289 5.89 -2.39 -17.55
C LEU A 289 4.95 -3.24 -18.41
N GLN A 290 3.66 -2.94 -18.42
CA GLN A 290 2.67 -3.65 -19.24
C GLN A 290 2.90 -3.43 -20.75
N SER A 291 3.30 -2.22 -21.16
CA SER A 291 3.62 -1.93 -22.57
C SER A 291 4.79 -2.77 -23.08
N TYR A 292 5.83 -2.98 -22.24
CA TYR A 292 6.95 -3.86 -22.57
C TYR A 292 6.52 -5.32 -22.68
N GLN A 293 5.65 -5.79 -21.79
CA GLN A 293 5.13 -7.16 -21.85
C GLN A 293 4.32 -7.40 -23.13
N SER A 294 3.43 -6.47 -23.50
CA SER A 294 2.64 -6.59 -24.74
C SER A 294 3.51 -6.62 -26.00
N THR A 295 4.58 -5.84 -26.02
CA THR A 295 5.52 -5.80 -27.15
C THR A 295 6.34 -7.10 -27.23
N ARG A 296 6.70 -7.68 -26.08
CA ARG A 296 7.49 -8.93 -25.99
C ARG A 296 6.69 -10.16 -26.45
N VAL A 297 5.40 -10.25 -26.11
CA VAL A 297 4.52 -11.35 -26.59
C VAL A 297 4.44 -11.38 -28.12
N ILE A 298 4.51 -10.23 -28.79
CA ILE A 298 4.53 -10.13 -30.26
C ILE A 298 5.88 -10.62 -30.82
N GLN A 299 6.98 -10.37 -30.11
CA GLN A 299 8.34 -10.72 -30.53
C GLN A 299 8.72 -12.20 -30.28
N GLU A 300 8.20 -12.84 -29.22
CA GLU A 300 8.46 -14.25 -28.89
C GLU A 300 7.98 -15.23 -29.98
N ASN A 301 7.03 -14.81 -30.83
CA ASN A 301 6.67 -15.59 -32.02
C ASN A 301 7.81 -15.72 -33.05
N HIS A 302 8.95 -15.05 -32.87
CA HIS A 302 10.02 -14.98 -33.87
C HIS A 302 11.45 -15.36 -33.42
N SER A 303 11.75 -15.63 -32.13
CA SER A 303 13.12 -16.01 -31.73
C SER A 303 13.28 -16.54 -30.29
N ASN A 304 14.04 -17.62 -30.12
CA ASN A 304 14.41 -18.29 -28.86
C ASN A 304 15.72 -17.72 -28.27
N ASP A 305 15.66 -16.61 -27.52
CA ASP A 305 16.82 -16.16 -26.74
C ASP A 305 16.47 -16.00 -25.24
N VAL A 306 17.46 -16.32 -24.39
CA VAL A 306 17.39 -16.31 -22.93
C VAL A 306 17.38 -14.85 -22.42
N TYR A 307 16.19 -14.29 -22.21
CA TYR A 307 16.03 -12.92 -21.70
C TYR A 307 15.24 -12.85 -20.38
N PHE A 308 15.61 -11.89 -19.52
CA PHE A 308 14.91 -11.59 -18.27
C PHE A 308 13.43 -11.27 -18.53
N SER A 309 12.54 -12.05 -17.92
CA SER A 309 11.09 -11.82 -18.01
C SER A 309 10.69 -10.46 -17.42
N VAL A 310 9.68 -9.83 -18.01
CA VAL A 310 9.13 -8.55 -17.55
C VAL A 310 8.61 -8.65 -16.11
N THR A 311 8.12 -9.82 -15.72
CA THR A 311 7.69 -10.15 -14.35
C THR A 311 8.87 -10.10 -13.36
N ARG A 312 10.05 -10.62 -13.72
CA ARG A 312 11.28 -10.54 -12.90
C ARG A 312 11.77 -9.11 -12.76
N PHE A 313 11.71 -8.36 -13.85
CA PHE A 313 12.07 -6.94 -13.84
C PHE A 313 11.10 -6.12 -12.97
N GLY A 314 9.79 -6.34 -13.14
CA GLY A 314 8.73 -5.65 -12.39
C GLY A 314 8.69 -6.03 -10.91
N LEU A 315 8.84 -7.31 -10.56
CA LEU A 315 8.79 -7.78 -9.18
C LEU A 315 10.13 -7.60 -8.44
N GLY A 316 11.26 -7.80 -9.12
CA GLY A 316 12.59 -7.79 -8.50
C GLY A 316 13.31 -6.46 -8.66
N PHE A 317 13.62 -6.06 -9.90
CA PHE A 317 14.49 -4.91 -10.18
C PHE A 317 13.85 -3.58 -9.78
N VAL A 318 12.61 -3.30 -10.22
CA VAL A 318 11.94 -2.02 -9.97
C VAL A 318 11.82 -1.74 -8.46
N PRO A 319 11.32 -2.67 -7.62
CA PRO A 319 11.25 -2.46 -6.18
C PRO A 319 12.63 -2.33 -5.51
N ALA A 320 13.63 -3.10 -5.94
CA ALA A 320 14.99 -2.99 -5.40
C ALA A 320 15.61 -1.62 -5.69
N PHE A 321 15.47 -1.13 -6.92
CA PHE A 321 15.97 0.18 -7.32
C PHE A 321 15.27 1.31 -6.56
N CYS A 322 13.95 1.23 -6.41
CA CYS A 322 13.18 2.20 -5.63
C CYS A 322 13.59 2.19 -4.15
N SER A 323 13.84 1.00 -3.59
CA SER A 323 14.30 0.82 -2.23
C SER A 323 15.70 1.44 -2.03
N LEU A 324 16.62 1.24 -2.98
CA LEU A 324 17.94 1.87 -2.94
C LEU A 324 17.85 3.40 -2.90
N ILE A 325 17.07 4.01 -3.80
CA ILE A 325 16.87 5.46 -3.80
C ILE A 325 16.26 5.92 -2.46
N SER A 326 15.28 5.19 -1.94
CA SER A 326 14.61 5.56 -0.70
C SER A 326 15.55 5.54 0.52
N VAL A 327 16.53 4.63 0.57
CA VAL A 327 17.56 4.60 1.64
C VAL A 327 18.44 5.84 1.55
N ILE A 328 18.91 6.18 0.35
CA ILE A 328 19.76 7.36 0.12
C ILE A 328 19.02 8.62 0.57
N VAL A 329 17.76 8.78 0.17
CA VAL A 329 16.94 9.94 0.54
C VAL A 329 16.69 9.96 2.05
N THR A 330 16.32 8.83 2.66
CA THR A 330 16.09 8.73 4.11
C THR A 330 17.34 9.10 4.91
N TYR A 331 18.53 8.73 4.43
CA TYR A 331 19.78 9.12 5.09
C TYR A 331 19.97 10.64 5.13
N THR A 332 19.60 11.35 4.04
CA THR A 332 19.70 12.81 3.96
C THR A 332 18.64 13.57 4.77
N MET A 333 17.65 12.88 5.36
CA MET A 333 16.59 13.52 6.14
C MET A 333 17.06 13.95 7.53
N LYS A 334 16.81 15.22 7.85
CA LYS A 334 16.94 15.77 9.20
C LYS A 334 15.58 15.76 9.91
N LEU A 335 15.20 14.60 10.45
CA LEU A 335 14.08 14.52 11.39
C LEU A 335 14.56 15.08 12.73
N GLN A 336 14.00 16.22 13.17
CA GLN A 336 14.41 16.81 14.45
C GLN A 336 14.12 15.83 15.60
N PRO A 337 15.00 15.76 16.61
CA PRO A 337 14.68 15.06 17.85
C PRO A 337 13.48 15.78 18.48
N ALA A 338 12.39 15.04 18.73
CA ALA A 338 11.27 15.59 19.45
C ALA A 338 11.78 16.15 20.79
N PRO A 339 11.55 17.43 21.12
CA PRO A 339 11.88 17.92 22.44
C PRO A 339 11.04 17.12 23.45
N PHE A 340 11.72 16.44 24.37
CA PHE A 340 11.10 15.86 25.57
C PHE A 340 10.35 16.99 26.27
N LYS A 341 9.02 17.00 26.15
CA LYS A 341 8.16 17.72 27.09
C LYS A 341 7.33 16.68 27.85
N PRO A 342 7.25 16.80 29.19
CA PRO A 342 6.53 15.83 30.00
C PRO A 342 5.06 15.78 29.62
N LEU A 343 4.43 14.64 29.88
CA LEU A 343 2.98 14.42 29.79
C LEU A 343 2.24 15.64 30.35
N MET A 344 1.69 16.47 29.47
CA MET A 344 0.56 17.31 29.82
C MET A 344 -0.63 16.78 29.03
N GLU A 345 -1.40 15.97 29.76
CA GLU A 345 -2.77 15.52 29.56
C GLU A 345 -3.14 14.94 28.18
N PRO A 346 -3.78 13.75 28.14
CA PRO A 346 -4.56 13.41 26.95
C PRO A 346 -5.60 14.52 26.76
N LEU A 347 -5.60 15.17 25.59
CA LEU A 347 -6.68 16.09 25.18
C LEU A 347 -8.01 15.34 24.90
N LEU A 348 -8.06 14.06 25.25
CA LEU A 348 -9.19 13.14 25.11
C LEU A 348 -9.86 12.96 26.47
N VAL A 349 -11.06 13.51 26.61
CA VAL A 349 -12.14 12.93 27.41
C VAL A 349 -13.27 12.61 26.44
#